data_AF-A0A382I7N1-F1
#
_entry.id   AF-A0A382I7N1-F1
#
_cell.length_a   1.000
_cell.length_b   1.000
_cell.length_c   1.000
_cell.angle_alpha   90.00
_cell.angle_beta   90.00
_cell.angle_gamma   90.00
#
_symmetry.space_group_name_H-M   'P 1'
#
loop_
_entity.id
_entity.type
_entity.pdbx_description
1 polymer ?
#
loop_
_entity_poly.entity_id
_entity_poly.type
_entity_poly.pdbx_seq_one_letter_code
_entity_poly.pdbx_strand_id
1 'polypeptide(L)'
;SFTYRNYFGARSTWTRHTLLTWEGILVVHDIYVAGSETDGYRVGPIWCLRADGQWTEGQREDDHQWRKFENVPPTHDGRRHWFDAPAFDHASWKKGKKRVLVYIHPAAGQIYGQLQHESTPDFSREINTNSSWAASIVKTGQSKVFLSIIIPFNEGEDVTSLLDHLETSLDTDGNPNVSIGNTTIMLSTEGKWKISRK
;
A
#
# COMPACT_ATOMS: atom_id res chain seq x y z
N SER A 1 -12.16 3.96 -12.23
CA SER A 1 -11.84 2.54 -12.30
C SER A 1 -10.93 2.29 -13.49
N PHE A 2 -10.02 1.31 -13.38
CA PHE A 2 -9.21 0.84 -14.50
C PHE A 2 -9.04 -0.68 -14.40
N THR A 3 -9.02 -1.35 -15.55
CA THR A 3 -8.95 -2.81 -15.63
C THR A 3 -7.81 -3.23 -16.54
N TYR A 4 -6.91 -4.06 -16.01
CA TYR A 4 -5.86 -4.73 -16.76
C TYR A 4 -6.32 -6.13 -17.13
N ARG A 5 -6.01 -6.55 -18.36
CA ARG A 5 -6.21 -7.92 -18.83
C ARG A 5 -4.87 -8.62 -18.92
N ASN A 6 -4.88 -9.93 -18.72
CA ASN A 6 -3.67 -10.75 -18.71
C ASN A 6 -2.63 -10.29 -17.67
N TYR A 7 -3.10 -9.78 -16.53
CA TYR A 7 -2.26 -9.30 -15.45
C TYR A 7 -1.85 -10.48 -14.56
N PHE A 8 -0.56 -10.72 -14.35
CA PHE A 8 0.03 -11.94 -13.75
C PHE A 8 -0.10 -13.25 -14.56
N GLY A 9 -0.96 -13.34 -15.58
CA GLY A 9 -1.05 -14.52 -16.47
C GLY A 9 -2.20 -14.40 -17.47
N ALA A 10 -2.27 -15.30 -18.46
CA ALA A 10 -3.26 -15.17 -19.53
C ALA A 10 -4.70 -15.34 -19.01
N ARG A 11 -5.64 -14.59 -19.62
CA ARG A 11 -7.08 -14.60 -19.34
C ARG A 11 -7.47 -14.17 -17.93
N SER A 12 -6.54 -13.65 -17.13
CA SER A 12 -6.86 -13.00 -15.87
C SER A 12 -7.33 -11.56 -16.08
N THR A 13 -7.99 -11.00 -15.07
CA THR A 13 -8.28 -9.56 -15.00
C THR A 13 -7.94 -9.00 -13.62
N TRP A 14 -7.44 -7.77 -13.62
CA TRP A 14 -7.23 -6.99 -12.40
C TRP A 14 -7.96 -5.66 -12.55
N THR A 15 -9.03 -5.44 -11.79
CA THR A 15 -9.77 -4.18 -11.76
C THR A 15 -9.45 -3.43 -10.49
N ARG A 16 -9.07 -2.16 -10.61
CA ARG A 16 -8.77 -1.28 -9.49
C ARG A 16 -9.74 -0.11 -9.46
N HIS A 17 -10.36 0.08 -8.31
CA HIS A 17 -11.14 1.26 -7.95
C HIS A 17 -10.35 2.08 -6.93
N THR A 18 -10.18 3.36 -7.21
CA THR A 18 -9.47 4.30 -6.34
C THR A 18 -10.40 5.44 -5.96
N LEU A 19 -10.37 5.83 -4.69
CA LEU A 19 -11.10 6.98 -4.17
C LEU A 19 -10.18 7.78 -3.25
N LEU A 20 -9.88 9.01 -3.64
CA LEU A 20 -9.15 9.96 -2.79
C LEU A 20 -10.15 10.88 -2.10
N THR A 21 -10.14 10.85 -0.77
CA THR A 21 -10.97 11.73 0.06
C THR A 21 -10.35 13.12 0.19
N TRP A 22 -11.15 14.08 0.67
CA TRP A 22 -10.68 15.44 0.93
C TRP A 22 -9.61 15.48 2.03
N GLU A 23 -9.72 14.56 2.98
CA GLU A 23 -8.83 14.35 4.11
C GLU A 23 -7.46 13.79 3.68
N GLY A 24 -7.29 13.47 2.39
CA GLY A 24 -6.06 12.92 1.82
C GLY A 24 -5.92 11.40 1.98
N ILE A 25 -6.98 10.73 2.42
CA ILE A 25 -7.02 9.26 2.52
C ILE A 25 -7.34 8.67 1.15
N LEU A 26 -6.49 7.76 0.69
CA LEU A 26 -6.70 7.02 -0.55
C LEU A 26 -7.18 5.60 -0.24
N VAL A 27 -8.39 5.28 -0.70
CA VAL A 27 -8.97 3.93 -0.64
C VAL A 27 -8.77 3.25 -1.98
N VAL A 28 -8.21 2.05 -1.95
CA VAL A 28 -7.91 1.24 -3.14
C VAL A 28 -8.58 -0.12 -2.99
N HIS A 29 -9.53 -0.38 -3.87
CA HIS A 29 -10.29 -1.63 -3.93
C HIS A 29 -9.89 -2.38 -5.20
N ASP A 30 -9.16 -3.47 -5.02
CA ASP A 30 -8.64 -4.32 -6.08
C ASP A 30 -9.45 -5.60 -6.19
N ILE A 31 -9.83 -5.97 -7.42
CA ILE A 31 -10.59 -7.17 -7.75
C ILE A 31 -9.80 -7.95 -8.79
N TYR A 32 -9.30 -9.12 -8.40
CA TYR A 32 -8.60 -10.02 -9.30
C TYR A 32 -9.46 -11.23 -9.66
N VAL A 33 -9.55 -11.56 -10.93
CA VAL A 33 -10.16 -12.81 -11.41
C VAL A 33 -9.09 -13.61 -12.13
N ALA A 34 -8.80 -14.81 -11.61
CA ALA A 34 -7.78 -15.69 -12.17
C ALA A 34 -8.24 -16.34 -13.47
N GLY A 35 -7.34 -16.39 -14.45
CA GLY A 35 -7.44 -17.32 -15.58
C GLY A 35 -6.89 -18.70 -15.20
N SER A 36 -7.13 -19.70 -16.05
CA SER A 36 -6.73 -21.10 -15.79
C SER A 36 -5.23 -21.29 -15.57
N GLU A 37 -4.38 -20.43 -16.13
CA GLU A 37 -2.92 -20.49 -15.98
C GLU A 37 -2.42 -19.95 -14.64
N THR A 38 -3.25 -19.16 -13.96
CA THR A 38 -2.94 -18.59 -12.63
C THR A 38 -3.68 -19.32 -11.51
N ASP A 39 -4.28 -20.48 -11.80
CA ASP A 39 -4.94 -21.30 -10.80
C ASP A 39 -3.93 -21.76 -9.74
N GLY A 40 -4.25 -21.57 -8.46
CA GLY A 40 -3.38 -21.92 -7.35
C GLY A 40 -2.21 -20.96 -7.12
N TYR A 41 -2.04 -19.91 -7.94
CA TYR A 41 -0.98 -18.93 -7.75
C TYR A 41 -1.25 -18.06 -6.53
N ARG A 42 -0.18 -17.49 -5.96
CA ARG A 42 -0.29 -16.40 -4.99
C ARG A 42 -0.25 -15.07 -5.73
N VAL A 43 -1.30 -14.28 -5.56
CA VAL A 43 -1.39 -12.93 -6.14
C VAL A 43 -1.85 -11.94 -5.09
N GLY A 44 -1.57 -10.67 -5.29
CA GLY A 44 -2.09 -9.59 -4.47
C GLY A 44 -1.38 -8.26 -4.74
N PRO A 45 -1.82 -7.19 -4.07
CA PRO A 45 -1.28 -5.86 -4.27
C PRO A 45 0.14 -5.76 -3.68
N ILE A 46 0.99 -5.02 -4.37
CA ILE A 46 2.32 -4.64 -3.91
C ILE A 46 2.38 -3.11 -3.89
N TRP A 47 2.78 -2.55 -2.76
CA TRP A 47 3.03 -1.13 -2.56
C TRP A 47 4.52 -0.90 -2.39
N CYS A 48 5.11 -0.16 -3.32
CA CYS A 48 6.51 0.26 -3.23
C CYS A 48 6.60 1.51 -2.34
N LEU A 49 7.10 1.33 -1.11
CA LEU A 49 7.21 2.39 -0.11
C LEU A 49 8.65 2.82 0.07
N ARG A 50 8.90 4.05 0.50
CA ARG A 50 10.26 4.49 0.85
C ARG A 50 10.77 3.67 2.05
N ALA A 51 12.03 3.26 2.02
CA ALA A 51 12.67 2.64 3.19
C ALA A 51 13.04 3.70 4.25
N ASP A 52 12.95 3.33 5.53
CA ASP A 52 13.60 4.09 6.60
C ASP A 52 15.13 3.96 6.49
N GLY A 53 15.82 5.04 6.84
CA GLY A 53 17.25 5.14 6.69
C GLY A 53 17.75 6.56 6.88
N GLN A 54 19.05 6.71 6.77
CA GLN A 54 19.76 7.98 6.95
C GLN A 54 20.78 8.17 5.85
N TRP A 55 21.04 9.43 5.52
CA TRP A 55 22.12 9.77 4.62
C TRP A 55 23.44 9.72 5.38
N THR A 56 24.39 8.96 4.85
CA THR A 56 25.79 9.00 5.26
C THR A 56 26.60 9.68 4.16
N GLU A 57 27.53 10.51 4.60
CA GLU A 57 28.37 11.34 3.73
C GLU A 57 29.83 11.10 4.12
N GLY A 58 30.71 11.15 3.13
CA GLY A 58 32.14 11.05 3.35
C GLY A 58 32.93 11.67 2.20
N GLN A 59 34.23 11.84 2.43
CA GLN A 59 35.15 12.39 1.45
C GLN A 59 36.09 11.26 1.01
N ARG A 60 36.23 11.08 -0.31
CA ARG A 60 37.25 10.19 -0.88
C ARG A 60 38.61 10.87 -0.85
N GLU A 61 39.67 10.08 -1.02
CA GLU A 61 41.06 10.58 -1.12
C GLU A 61 41.30 11.52 -2.31
N ASP A 62 40.42 11.50 -3.32
CA ASP A 62 40.44 12.37 -4.50
C ASP A 62 39.55 13.62 -4.35
N ASP A 63 39.23 14.01 -3.11
CA ASP A 63 38.35 15.13 -2.74
C ASP A 63 36.90 15.05 -3.26
N HIS A 64 36.48 13.92 -3.84
CA HIS A 64 35.09 13.73 -4.22
C HIS A 64 34.24 13.41 -2.99
N GLN A 65 33.22 14.24 -2.75
CA GLN A 65 32.19 13.95 -1.77
C GLN A 65 31.28 12.85 -2.30
N TRP A 66 31.03 11.83 -1.47
CA TRP A 66 30.00 10.84 -1.73
C TRP A 66 28.90 10.96 -0.70
N ARG A 67 27.70 10.58 -1.14
CA ARG A 67 26.52 10.49 -0.30
C ARG A 67 25.84 9.16 -0.58
N LYS A 68 25.48 8.41 0.46
CA LYS A 68 24.79 7.13 0.35
C LYS A 68 23.63 7.10 1.32
N PHE A 69 22.50 6.57 0.89
CA PHE A 69 21.41 6.29 1.81
C PHE A 69 21.65 4.91 2.45
N GLU A 70 21.87 4.91 3.76
CA GLU A 70 21.98 3.70 4.56
C GLU A 70 20.63 3.37 5.18
N ASN A 71 20.10 2.21 4.81
CA ASN A 71 18.79 1.82 5.29
C ASN A 71 18.84 1.12 6.64
N VAL A 72 17.72 1.23 7.32
CA VAL A 72 17.38 0.34 8.42
C VAL A 72 16.62 -0.85 7.83
N PRO A 73 16.92 -2.09 8.26
CA PRO A 73 16.10 -3.24 7.88
C PRO A 73 14.64 -3.01 8.28
N PRO A 74 13.67 -3.35 7.42
CA PRO A 74 12.27 -3.27 7.81
C PRO A 74 12.00 -4.13 9.05
N THR A 75 11.33 -3.54 10.05
CA THR A 75 11.01 -4.19 11.33
C THR A 75 9.66 -4.91 11.30
N HIS A 76 9.18 -5.26 10.09
CA HIS A 76 7.84 -5.81 9.88
C HIS A 76 7.68 -7.19 10.53
N ASP A 77 6.78 -7.27 11.50
CA ASP A 77 6.19 -8.52 11.95
C ASP A 77 5.31 -9.07 10.83
N GLY A 78 5.68 -10.21 10.24
CA GLY A 78 5.00 -10.84 9.09
C GLY A 78 3.54 -11.25 9.33
N ARG A 79 2.99 -11.02 10.52
CA ARG A 79 1.55 -11.14 10.83
C ARG A 79 0.79 -9.81 10.75
N ARG A 80 1.49 -8.68 10.67
CA ARG A 80 0.89 -7.35 10.54
C ARG A 80 0.41 -7.15 9.11
N HIS A 81 -0.72 -6.49 8.99
CA HIS A 81 -1.38 -6.20 7.72
C HIS A 81 -1.34 -4.70 7.40
N TRP A 82 -0.41 -3.98 8.03
CA TRP A 82 -0.18 -2.57 7.82
C TRP A 82 1.32 -2.26 7.84
N PHE A 83 1.69 -1.19 7.15
CA PHE A 83 3.07 -0.76 6.93
C PHE A 83 3.11 0.75 6.98
N ASP A 84 4.02 1.32 7.73
CA ASP A 84 4.28 2.75 7.66
C ASP A 84 5.61 3.02 6.96
N ALA A 85 5.70 4.18 6.33
CA ALA A 85 6.88 4.60 5.60
C ALA A 85 6.99 6.12 5.56
N PRO A 86 8.21 6.67 5.48
CA PRO A 86 8.39 8.09 5.27
C PRO A 86 7.94 8.52 3.86
N ALA A 87 7.55 9.79 3.70
CA ALA A 87 7.32 10.36 2.37
C ALA A 87 8.62 10.42 1.56
N PHE A 88 8.52 10.28 0.22
CA PHE A 88 9.66 10.45 -0.69
C PHE A 88 10.14 11.90 -0.78
N ASP A 89 9.19 12.82 -0.82
CA ASP A 89 9.44 14.25 -0.88
C ASP A 89 8.60 14.99 0.15
N HIS A 90 9.12 16.12 0.59
CA HIS A 90 8.41 17.03 1.49
C HIS A 90 8.14 18.34 0.75
N ALA A 91 6.89 18.81 0.82
CA ALA A 91 6.56 20.14 0.32
C ALA A 91 7.28 21.20 1.17
N SER A 92 8.01 22.11 0.54
CA SER A 92 8.86 23.09 1.21
C SER A 92 8.12 24.01 2.18
N TRP A 93 6.80 24.20 2.01
CA TRP A 93 5.96 24.99 2.89
C TRP A 93 5.38 24.22 4.10
N LYS A 94 5.61 22.90 4.22
CA LYS A 94 5.15 22.09 5.36
C LYS A 94 6.27 22.00 6.40
N LYS A 95 5.98 22.43 7.62
CA LYS A 95 6.95 22.42 8.74
C LYS A 95 7.21 21.03 9.34
N GLY A 96 6.26 20.11 9.21
CA GLY A 96 6.36 18.75 9.74
C GLY A 96 6.66 17.73 8.64
N LYS A 97 7.55 16.77 8.92
CA LYS A 97 7.75 15.61 8.06
C LYS A 97 6.48 14.76 8.02
N LYS A 98 6.21 14.20 6.86
CA LYS A 98 5.06 13.33 6.61
C LYS A 98 5.50 11.89 6.46
N ARG A 99 4.66 11.00 6.97
CA ARG A 99 4.71 9.56 6.75
C ARG A 99 3.40 9.12 6.10
N VAL A 100 3.38 7.91 5.60
CA VAL A 100 2.20 7.26 5.05
C VAL A 100 2.01 5.90 5.71
N LEU A 101 0.78 5.61 6.10
CA LEU A 101 0.35 4.30 6.55
C LEU A 101 -0.36 3.61 5.39
N VAL A 102 0.09 2.43 5.02
CA VAL A 102 -0.61 1.52 4.12
C VAL A 102 -1.19 0.39 4.96
N TYR A 103 -2.50 0.42 5.15
CA TYR A 103 -3.26 -0.65 5.78
C TYR A 103 -3.88 -1.53 4.70
N ILE A 104 -3.75 -2.85 4.81
CA ILE A 104 -4.40 -3.82 3.92
C ILE A 104 -5.38 -4.63 4.75
N HIS A 105 -6.65 -4.68 4.34
CA HIS A 105 -7.71 -5.36 5.08
C HIS A 105 -7.36 -6.84 5.34
N PRO A 106 -7.44 -7.30 6.61
CA PRO A 106 -7.31 -8.69 6.98
C PRO A 106 -8.37 -9.57 6.31
N ALA A 107 -7.94 -10.57 5.54
CA ALA A 107 -8.84 -11.56 4.96
C ALA A 107 -8.35 -12.99 5.21
N ALA A 108 -9.28 -13.94 5.29
CA ALA A 108 -8.94 -15.36 5.46
C ALA A 108 -8.05 -15.86 4.31
N GLY A 109 -7.02 -16.65 4.67
CA GLY A 109 -6.05 -17.20 3.71
C GLY A 109 -5.09 -16.18 3.10
N GLN A 110 -5.11 -14.94 3.56
CA GLN A 110 -4.18 -13.89 3.13
C GLN A 110 -2.92 -13.87 3.99
N ILE A 111 -1.77 -13.73 3.35
CA ILE A 111 -0.46 -13.51 3.99
C ILE A 111 0.04 -12.11 3.65
N TYR A 112 0.93 -11.60 4.48
CA TYR A 112 1.52 -10.27 4.34
C TYR A 112 3.03 -10.36 4.37
N GLY A 113 3.69 -9.34 3.83
CA GLY A 113 5.12 -9.21 4.00
C GLY A 113 5.66 -7.89 3.53
N GLN A 114 6.90 -7.65 3.90
CA GLN A 114 7.68 -6.51 3.47
C GLN A 114 9.07 -7.00 3.06
N LEU A 115 9.55 -6.55 1.91
CA LEU A 115 10.89 -6.87 1.41
C LEU A 115 11.58 -5.60 0.95
N GLN A 116 12.81 -5.42 1.41
CA GLN A 116 13.64 -4.29 1.02
C GLN A 116 14.34 -4.56 -0.30
N HIS A 117 14.41 -3.55 -1.16
CA HIS A 117 15.10 -3.60 -2.44
C HIS A 117 15.90 -2.32 -2.69
N GLU A 118 17.10 -2.47 -3.27
CA GLU A 118 18.03 -1.36 -3.47
C GLU A 118 17.63 -0.39 -4.57
N SER A 119 16.72 -0.78 -5.46
CA SER A 119 16.26 0.09 -6.53
C SER A 119 14.88 -0.32 -7.01
N THR A 120 14.16 0.66 -7.54
CA THR A 120 12.99 0.46 -8.39
C THR A 120 13.21 1.30 -9.65
N PRO A 121 12.93 0.77 -10.85
CA PRO A 121 13.10 1.50 -12.11
C PRO A 121 12.32 2.82 -12.17
N ASP A 122 11.28 2.95 -11.34
CA ASP A 122 10.36 4.09 -11.34
C ASP A 122 10.89 5.30 -10.54
N PHE A 123 11.94 5.12 -9.74
CA PHE A 123 12.53 6.18 -8.93
C PHE A 123 14.02 6.31 -9.26
N SER A 124 14.40 7.42 -9.90
CA SER A 124 15.78 7.74 -10.28
C SER A 124 16.67 8.15 -9.10
N ARG A 125 16.50 7.56 -7.90
CA ARG A 125 17.09 8.09 -6.67
C ARG A 125 17.87 7.05 -5.88
N GLU A 126 18.93 7.53 -5.22
CA GLU A 126 19.82 6.84 -4.27
C GLU A 126 19.12 6.36 -2.98
N ILE A 127 17.78 6.31 -2.95
CA ILE A 127 16.97 5.95 -1.78
C ILE A 127 16.29 4.61 -2.06
N ASN A 128 16.52 3.63 -1.18
CA ASN A 128 15.94 2.31 -1.33
C ASN A 128 14.45 2.28 -0.97
N THR A 129 13.79 1.20 -1.39
CA THR A 129 12.36 1.02 -1.20
C THR A 129 12.03 -0.32 -0.54
N ASN A 130 10.87 -0.37 0.09
CA ASN A 130 10.28 -1.56 0.69
C ASN A 130 9.02 -1.94 -0.10
N SER A 131 9.05 -3.10 -0.73
CA SER A 131 7.85 -3.74 -1.30
C SER A 131 7.01 -4.27 -0.16
N SER A 132 5.86 -3.65 0.09
CA SER A 132 4.91 -4.02 1.14
C SER A 132 3.66 -4.62 0.51
N TRP A 133 3.29 -5.84 0.87
CA TRP A 133 2.34 -6.61 0.08
C TRP A 133 1.41 -7.47 0.91
N ALA A 134 0.30 -7.84 0.27
CA ALA A 134 -0.54 -8.95 0.68
C ALA A 134 -0.63 -9.96 -0.46
N ALA A 135 -0.83 -11.23 -0.14
CA ALA A 135 -1.03 -12.28 -1.14
C ALA A 135 -2.04 -13.32 -0.69
N SER A 136 -2.83 -13.84 -1.63
CA SER A 136 -3.75 -14.96 -1.43
C SER A 136 -3.64 -15.96 -2.58
N ILE A 137 -3.92 -17.22 -2.29
CA ILE A 137 -4.09 -18.24 -3.33
C ILE A 137 -5.38 -17.95 -4.08
N VAL A 138 -5.33 -17.93 -5.41
CA VAL A 138 -6.49 -17.67 -6.27
C VAL A 138 -6.93 -18.92 -7.03
N LYS A 139 -8.20 -18.91 -7.42
CA LYS A 139 -8.83 -19.99 -8.18
C LYS A 139 -9.47 -19.44 -9.43
N THR A 140 -9.39 -20.22 -10.50
CA THR A 140 -9.90 -19.85 -11.82
C THR A 140 -11.37 -19.47 -11.75
N GLY A 141 -11.72 -18.32 -12.35
CA GLY A 141 -13.09 -17.83 -12.39
C GLY A 141 -13.64 -17.28 -11.07
N GLN A 142 -12.90 -17.38 -9.96
CA GLN A 142 -13.29 -16.78 -8.69
C GLN A 142 -12.65 -15.40 -8.53
N SER A 143 -13.45 -14.43 -8.10
CA SER A 143 -12.95 -13.11 -7.74
C SER A 143 -12.27 -13.14 -6.38
N LYS A 144 -11.06 -12.57 -6.29
CA LYS A 144 -10.38 -12.26 -5.04
C LYS A 144 -10.30 -10.75 -4.89
N VAL A 145 -10.82 -10.27 -3.76
CA VAL A 145 -10.79 -8.84 -3.39
C VAL A 145 -9.62 -8.56 -2.46
N PHE A 146 -8.96 -7.43 -2.68
CA PHE A 146 -8.01 -6.82 -1.76
C PHE A 146 -8.40 -5.36 -1.52
N LEU A 147 -8.37 -4.93 -0.27
CA LEU A 147 -8.67 -3.55 0.12
C LEU A 147 -7.44 -2.95 0.79
N SER A 148 -6.91 -1.87 0.21
CA SER A 148 -5.81 -1.09 0.78
C SER A 148 -6.28 0.32 1.11
N ILE A 149 -5.94 0.80 2.30
CA ILE A 149 -6.21 2.16 2.79
C ILE A 149 -4.87 2.85 3.01
N ILE A 150 -4.70 4.01 2.40
CA ILE A 150 -3.45 4.78 2.44
C ILE A 150 -3.74 6.09 3.15
N ILE A 151 -3.14 6.27 4.32
CA ILE A 151 -3.41 7.38 5.25
C ILE A 151 -2.13 8.19 5.45
N PRO A 152 -2.07 9.47 5.04
CA PRO A 152 -0.95 10.33 5.37
C PRO A 152 -1.03 10.78 6.84
N PHE A 153 0.10 10.83 7.53
CA PHE A 153 0.18 11.26 8.94
C PHE A 153 1.46 12.03 9.22
N ASN A 154 1.54 12.75 10.34
CA ASN A 154 2.76 13.47 10.71
C ASN A 154 3.78 12.51 11.34
N GLU A 155 5.06 12.68 11.01
CA GLU A 155 6.13 11.96 11.70
C GLU A 155 6.08 12.26 13.21
N GLY A 156 6.14 11.19 14.02
CA GLY A 156 6.03 11.25 15.48
C GLY A 156 4.61 11.03 16.03
N GLU A 157 3.57 11.03 15.18
CA GLU A 157 2.24 10.58 15.59
C GLU A 157 2.23 9.06 15.80
N ASP A 158 1.47 8.61 16.80
CA ASP A 158 1.29 7.19 17.09
C ASP A 158 0.38 6.53 16.05
N VAL A 159 0.94 5.59 15.29
CA VAL A 159 0.21 4.82 14.27
C VAL A 159 -0.92 4.00 14.88
N THR A 160 -0.79 3.56 16.14
CA THR A 160 -1.86 2.79 16.80
C THR A 160 -3.12 3.63 16.99
N SER A 161 -2.98 4.91 17.30
CA SER A 161 -4.11 5.84 17.35
C SER A 161 -4.81 5.98 15.99
N LEU A 162 -4.09 5.98 14.88
CA LEU A 162 -4.70 5.98 13.54
C LEU A 162 -5.48 4.68 13.27
N LEU A 163 -4.92 3.55 13.67
CA LEU A 163 -5.53 2.23 13.50
C LEU A 163 -6.77 2.05 14.37
N ASP A 164 -6.77 2.58 15.60
CA ASP A 164 -7.91 2.51 16.52
C ASP A 164 -9.16 3.23 15.98
N HIS A 165 -8.95 4.21 15.09
CA HIS A 165 -10.03 4.94 14.42
C HIS A 165 -10.33 4.41 13.01
N LEU A 166 -9.66 3.34 12.56
CA LEU A 166 -9.84 2.71 11.26
C LEU A 166 -10.62 1.41 11.41
N GLU A 167 -11.84 1.40 10.90
CA GLU A 167 -12.65 0.20 10.76
C GLU A 167 -12.81 -0.16 9.28
N THR A 168 -12.61 -1.43 8.94
CA THR A 168 -12.80 -1.93 7.57
C THR A 168 -13.58 -3.23 7.58
N SER A 169 -14.45 -3.38 6.60
CA SER A 169 -15.19 -4.63 6.35
C SER A 169 -15.42 -4.82 4.85
N LEU A 170 -15.61 -6.08 4.46
CA LEU A 170 -16.08 -6.48 3.14
C LEU A 170 -17.41 -7.22 3.34
N ASP A 171 -18.42 -6.90 2.56
CA ASP A 171 -19.66 -7.69 2.52
C ASP A 171 -19.46 -9.00 1.71
N THR A 172 -20.53 -9.79 1.58
CA THR A 172 -20.50 -11.06 0.84
C THR A 172 -20.20 -10.90 -0.65
N ASP A 173 -20.48 -9.72 -1.21
CA ASP A 173 -20.22 -9.39 -2.61
C ASP A 173 -18.84 -8.76 -2.80
N GLY A 174 -18.08 -8.59 -1.71
CA GLY A 174 -16.76 -7.98 -1.71
C GLY A 174 -16.79 -6.46 -1.78
N ASN A 175 -17.92 -5.81 -1.47
CA ASN A 175 -18.00 -4.36 -1.40
C ASN A 175 -17.39 -3.87 -0.09
N PRO A 176 -16.43 -2.93 -0.14
CA PRO A 176 -15.82 -2.39 1.07
C PRO A 176 -16.68 -1.33 1.77
N ASN A 177 -16.70 -1.42 3.09
CA ASN A 177 -17.09 -0.34 3.99
C ASN A 177 -15.88 0.03 4.87
N VAL A 178 -15.50 1.30 4.82
CA VAL A 178 -14.33 1.86 5.50
C VAL A 178 -14.79 3.04 6.34
N SER A 179 -14.54 3.01 7.64
CA SER A 179 -14.77 4.15 8.54
C SER A 179 -13.45 4.62 9.14
N ILE A 180 -13.18 5.91 9.04
CA ILE A 180 -11.94 6.55 9.52
C ILE A 180 -12.32 7.86 10.21
N GLY A 181 -12.23 7.86 11.54
CA GLY A 181 -12.76 8.96 12.35
C GLY A 181 -14.23 9.24 12.02
N ASN A 182 -14.54 10.44 11.52
CA ASN A 182 -15.90 10.85 11.17
C ASN A 182 -16.29 10.57 9.72
N THR A 183 -15.41 9.97 8.92
CA THR A 183 -15.66 9.70 7.50
C THR A 183 -15.95 8.24 7.28
N THR A 184 -17.12 7.93 6.71
CA THR A 184 -17.48 6.59 6.24
C THR A 184 -17.51 6.58 4.72
N ILE A 185 -16.90 5.55 4.14
CA ILE A 185 -16.69 5.36 2.72
C ILE A 185 -17.23 3.99 2.35
N MET A 186 -18.11 3.96 1.35
CA MET A 186 -18.58 2.73 0.73
C MET A 186 -18.16 2.74 -0.72
N LEU A 187 -17.63 1.62 -1.22
CA LEU A 187 -17.42 1.40 -2.65
C LEU A 187 -18.10 0.09 -3.06
N SER A 188 -18.47 -0.02 -4.32
CA SER A 188 -18.97 -1.27 -4.90
C SER A 188 -17.95 -1.89 -5.85
N THR A 189 -18.15 -3.17 -6.18
CA THR A 189 -17.34 -3.87 -7.19
C THR A 189 -17.54 -3.30 -8.60
N GLU A 190 -18.64 -2.59 -8.87
CA GLU A 190 -18.84 -1.82 -10.11
C GLU A 190 -18.22 -0.42 -10.08
N GLY A 191 -17.59 -0.02 -8.97
CA GLY A 191 -16.92 1.27 -8.81
C GLY A 191 -17.84 2.43 -8.47
N LYS A 192 -19.08 2.16 -8.04
CA LYS A 192 -19.93 3.18 -7.40
C LYS A 192 -19.39 3.46 -6.01
N TRP A 193 -19.55 4.68 -5.53
CA TRP A 193 -19.06 5.06 -4.20
C TRP A 193 -20.00 6.02 -3.50
N LYS A 194 -19.92 6.04 -2.17
CA LYS A 194 -20.61 6.98 -1.30
C LYS A 194 -19.68 7.38 -0.17
N ILE A 195 -19.59 8.66 0.12
CA ILE A 195 -18.90 9.19 1.29
C ILE A 195 -19.93 9.86 2.18
N SER A 196 -19.90 9.55 3.48
CA SER A 196 -20.70 10.21 4.51
C SER A 196 -19.76 10.78 5.57
N ARG A 197 -20.02 12.01 6.01
CA ARG A 197 -19.27 12.68 7.08
C ARG A 197 -20.23 13.02 8.20
N LYS A 198 -19.85 12.71 9.43
CA LYS A 198 -20.56 13.14 10.64
C LYS A 198 -20.07 14.50 11.10
#